data_AF-A0A077ZD46-F1
#
_entry.id   AF-A0A077ZD46-F1
#
_cell.length_a   1.000
_cell.length_b   1.000
_cell.length_c   1.000
_cell.angle_alpha   90.00
_cell.angle_beta   90.00
_cell.angle_gamma   90.00
#
_symmetry.space_group_name_H-M   'P 1'
#
loop_
_entity.id
_entity.type
_entity.pdbx_description
1 polymer ?
#
loop_
_entity_poly.entity_id
_entity_poly.type
_entity_poly.pdbx_seq_one_letter_code
_entity_poly.pdbx_strand_id
1 'polypeptide(L)'
;MPLEAFMLEVEPHGHVSPKNNASAMARDLILSKVRTWLMSGWPHKCFSAEFAPFISKRDAFSLQQDNILFGSRLVIPLQLRHEMLRMLHRYH
;
A
#
# COMPACT_ATOMS: atom_id res chain seq x y z
N MET A 1 -11.09 12.50 11.97
CA MET A 1 -11.67 11.43 11.13
C MET A 1 -10.81 10.18 11.29
N PRO A 2 -11.32 9.05 11.80
CA PRO A 2 -10.54 7.83 11.86
C PRO A 2 -10.49 7.21 10.45
N LEU A 3 -9.30 6.77 10.03
CA LEU A 3 -9.05 6.12 8.75
C LEU A 3 -9.72 4.74 8.68
N GLU A 4 -11.02 4.71 8.43
CA GLU A 4 -11.72 3.52 7.93
C GLU A 4 -11.32 3.31 6.47
N ALA A 5 -10.09 2.84 6.25
CA ALA A 5 -9.65 2.38 4.93
C ALA A 5 -10.30 1.02 4.68
N PHE A 6 -11.51 1.10 4.14
CA PHE A 6 -12.38 0.02 3.66
C PHE A 6 -11.61 -1.25 3.26
N MET A 7 -12.09 -2.36 3.81
CA MET A 7 -11.79 -3.71 3.36
C MET A 7 -12.27 -3.79 1.91
N LEU A 8 -11.39 -3.48 0.96
CA LEU A 8 -11.60 -3.90 -0.41
C LEU A 8 -11.42 -5.41 -0.39
N GLU A 9 -12.53 -6.10 -0.11
CA GLU A 9 -12.71 -7.43 -0.65
C GLU A 9 -12.37 -7.28 -2.12
N VAL A 10 -11.33 -8.00 -2.52
CA VAL A 10 -10.79 -7.98 -3.87
C VAL A 10 -11.87 -8.54 -4.77
N GLU A 11 -12.82 -7.70 -5.18
CA GLU A 11 -13.71 -7.97 -6.28
C GLU A 11 -12.81 -7.96 -7.53
N PRO A 12 -12.59 -9.10 -8.20
CA PRO A 12 -11.66 -9.20 -9.33
C PRO A 12 -12.11 -8.38 -10.55
N HIS A 13 -13.20 -7.62 -10.44
CA HIS A 13 -13.85 -6.90 -11.53
C HIS A 13 -13.65 -5.36 -11.49
N GLY A 14 -12.84 -4.85 -10.56
CA GLY A 14 -12.47 -3.43 -10.48
C GLY A 14 -11.12 -3.11 -11.13
N HIS A 15 -10.93 -1.84 -11.53
CA HIS A 15 -9.65 -1.32 -12.01
C HIS A 15 -8.52 -1.48 -10.97
N VAL A 16 -8.89 -1.70 -9.70
CA VAL A 16 -7.98 -1.97 -8.61
C VAL A 16 -7.98 -3.45 -8.21
N SER A 17 -7.41 -4.26 -9.09
CA SER A 17 -6.98 -5.62 -8.76
C SER A 17 -5.63 -5.59 -8.02
N PRO A 18 -5.33 -6.56 -7.13
CA PRO A 18 -4.00 -6.73 -6.52
C PRO A 18 -2.87 -6.80 -7.55
N LYS A 19 -3.13 -7.33 -8.76
CA LYS A 19 -2.14 -7.33 -9.84
C LYS A 19 -1.81 -5.91 -10.30
N ASN A 20 -2.83 -5.09 -10.56
CA ASN A 20 -2.65 -3.69 -10.95
C ASN A 20 -2.00 -2.88 -9.83
N ASN A 21 -2.37 -3.17 -8.57
CA ASN A 21 -1.80 -2.54 -7.39
C ASN A 21 -0.31 -2.85 -7.24
N ALA A 22 0.11 -4.12 -7.38
CA ALA A 22 1.52 -4.49 -7.36
C ALA A 22 2.34 -3.78 -8.46
N SER A 23 1.80 -3.68 -9.68
CA SER A 23 2.45 -2.93 -10.77
C SER A 23 2.52 -1.42 -10.50
N ALA A 24 1.54 -0.85 -9.80
CA ALA A 24 1.58 0.55 -9.38
C ALA A 24 2.58 0.77 -8.23
N MET A 25 2.64 -0.14 -7.25
CA MET A 25 3.63 -0.12 -6.16
C MET A 25 5.07 -0.18 -6.68
N ALA A 26 5.33 -0.96 -7.73
CA ALA A 26 6.65 -1.03 -8.34
C ALA A 26 7.10 0.32 -8.95
N ARG A 27 6.14 1.15 -9.38
CA ARG A 27 6.39 2.50 -9.93
C ARG A 27 6.40 3.59 -8.87
N ASP A 28 5.85 3.33 -7.69
CA ASP A 28 5.88 4.24 -6.54
C ASP A 28 7.25 4.13 -5.84
N LEU A 29 7.99 5.25 -5.78
CA LEU A 29 9.36 5.27 -5.25
C LEU A 29 9.44 4.82 -3.78
N ILE A 30 8.45 5.18 -2.97
CA ILE A 30 8.40 4.86 -1.55
C ILE A 30 8.03 3.39 -1.38
N LEU A 31 6.95 2.96 -2.02
CA LEU A 31 6.45 1.59 -1.85
C LEU A 31 7.36 0.55 -2.49
N SER A 32 7.99 0.86 -3.62
CA SER A 32 9.01 -0.01 -4.22
C SER A 32 10.18 -0.25 -3.25
N LYS A 33 10.61 0.80 -2.53
CA LYS A 33 11.67 0.68 -1.51
C LYS A 33 11.21 -0.11 -0.28
N VAL A 34 10.01 0.15 0.21
CA VAL A 34 9.41 -0.60 1.33
C VAL A 34 9.26 -2.07 0.99
N ARG A 35 8.83 -2.41 -0.24
CA ARG A 35 8.77 -3.79 -0.73
C ARG A 35 10.12 -4.47 -0.66
N THR A 36 11.19 -3.82 -1.13
CA THR A 36 12.55 -4.34 -0.98
C THR A 36 12.90 -4.62 0.48
N TRP A 37 12.60 -3.69 1.39
CA TRP A 37 12.87 -3.88 2.82
C TRP A 37 12.06 -5.00 3.46
N LEU A 38 10.84 -5.24 3.02
CA LEU A 38 10.04 -6.38 3.49
C LEU A 38 10.66 -7.72 3.08
N MET A 39 11.39 -7.77 1.96
CA MET A 39 12.05 -8.99 1.48
C MET A 39 13.47 -9.16 2.04
N SER A 40 14.23 -8.07 2.15
CA SER A 40 15.65 -8.09 2.52
C SER A 40 15.94 -7.69 3.97
N GLY A 41 14.92 -7.26 4.71
CA GLY A 41 15.05 -6.65 6.03
C GLY A 41 15.06 -5.12 6.00
N TRP A 42 14.62 -4.54 7.12
CA TRP A 42 14.54 -3.10 7.32
C TRP A 42 15.91 -2.46 7.52
N PRO A 43 16.13 -1.23 7.03
CA PRO A 43 17.39 -0.53 7.25
C PRO A 43 17.58 -0.20 8.73
N HIS A 44 18.82 -0.32 9.23
CA HIS A 44 19.14 0.03 10.61
C HIS A 44 18.97 1.53 10.90
N LYS A 45 19.20 2.37 9.89
CA LYS A 45 18.98 3.81 9.95
C LYS A 45 18.33 4.27 8.66
N CYS A 46 17.25 5.02 8.77
CA CYS A 46 16.63 5.72 7.66
C CYS A 46 16.23 7.10 8.16
N PHE A 47 16.70 8.12 7.46
CA PHE A 47 16.52 9.52 7.89
C PHE A 47 15.45 10.26 7.07
N SER A 48 14.98 9.68 5.96
CA SER A 48 13.93 10.33 5.17
C SER A 48 12.59 10.19 5.90
N ALA A 49 11.96 11.35 6.16
CA ALA A 49 10.67 11.45 6.83
C ALA A 49 9.54 10.74 6.06
N GLU A 50 9.69 10.56 4.75
CA GLU A 50 8.73 9.86 3.88
C GLU A 50 8.55 8.39 4.30
N PHE A 51 9.59 7.79 4.90
CA PHE A 51 9.54 6.40 5.38
C PHE A 51 9.17 6.25 6.86
N ALA A 52 9.11 7.34 7.62
CA ALA A 52 8.74 7.33 9.03
C ALA A 52 7.46 6.52 9.34
N PRO A 53 6.35 6.63 8.58
CA PRO A 53 5.16 5.83 8.85
C PRO A 53 5.35 4.33 8.62
N PHE A 54 6.24 3.94 7.70
CA PHE A 54 6.53 2.53 7.42
C PHE A 54 7.45 1.94 8.48
N ILE A 55 8.47 2.69 8.90
CA ILE A 55 9.45 2.21 9.89
C ILE A 55 8.83 2.12 11.29
N SER A 56 8.04 3.12 11.69
CA SER A 56 7.39 3.14 13.00
C SER A 56 6.38 2.01 13.20
N LYS A 57 5.86 1.44 12.11
CA LYS A 57 4.85 0.37 12.13
C LYS A 57 5.29 -0.88 11.36
N ARG A 58 6.61 -1.05 11.19
CA ARG A 58 7.22 -2.08 10.34
C ARG A 58 6.73 -3.49 10.61
N ASP A 59 6.48 -3.81 11.88
CA ASP A 59 6.06 -5.16 12.31
C ASP A 59 4.62 -5.50 11.90
N ALA A 60 3.84 -4.48 11.52
CA ALA A 60 2.48 -4.65 11.01
C ALA A 60 2.42 -4.68 9.47
N PHE A 61 3.55 -4.50 8.77
CA PHE A 61 3.61 -4.62 7.31
C PHE A 61 4.04 -6.03 6.89
N SER A 62 3.43 -6.52 5.81
CA SER A 62 3.80 -7.79 5.18
C SER A 62 3.73 -7.67 3.66
N LEU A 63 4.34 -8.64 2.97
CA LEU A 63 4.33 -8.73 1.51
C LEU A 63 3.59 -10.00 1.09
N GLN A 64 2.57 -9.86 0.24
CA GLN A 64 1.83 -10.98 -0.32
C GLN A 64 1.62 -10.75 -1.82
N GLN A 65 2.08 -11.69 -2.66
CA GLN A 65 1.95 -11.58 -4.12
C GLN A 65 2.37 -10.17 -4.62
N ASP A 66 3.53 -9.71 -4.19
CA ASP A 66 4.09 -8.40 -4.52
C ASP A 66 3.30 -7.16 -4.07
N ASN A 67 2.25 -7.37 -3.28
CA ASN A 67 1.45 -6.33 -2.66
C ASN A 67 1.87 -6.13 -1.21
N ILE A 68 2.00 -4.86 -0.81
CA ILE A 68 2.23 -4.49 0.58
C ILE A 68 0.89 -4.47 1.32
N LEU A 69 0.85 -5.18 2.44
CA LEU A 69 -0.27 -5.22 3.37
C LEU A 69 0.10 -4.52 4.68
N PHE A 70 -0.87 -3.89 5.32
CA PHE A 70 -0.81 -3.39 6.69
C PHE A 70 -1.86 -4.12 7.52
N GLY A 71 -1.43 -5.07 8.36
CA GLY A 71 -2.31 -6.08 8.92
C GLY A 71 -3.01 -6.86 7.80
N SER A 72 -4.34 -6.75 7.72
CA SER A 72 -5.16 -7.34 6.67
C SER A 72 -5.53 -6.38 5.53
N ARG A 73 -4.97 -5.16 5.50
CA ARG A 73 -5.39 -4.10 4.56
C ARG A 73 -4.36 -3.89 3.46
N LEU A 74 -4.82 -3.76 2.21
CA LEU A 74 -3.96 -3.44 1.08
C LEU A 74 -3.48 -1.99 1.15
N VAL A 75 -2.17 -1.76 1.07
CA VAL A 75 -1.63 -0.41 0.93
C VAL A 75 -1.91 0.09 -0.48
N ILE A 76 -2.43 1.31 -0.61
CA ILE A 76 -2.76 1.89 -1.91
C ILE A 76 -1.66 2.89 -2.35
N PRO A 77 -0.99 2.63 -3.50
CA PRO A 77 0.02 3.51 -4.07
C PRO A 77 -0.59 4.84 -4.50
N LEU A 78 0.20 5.91 -4.49
CA LEU A 78 -0.31 7.28 -4.66
C LEU A 78 -1.12 7.45 -5.95
N GLN A 79 -0.69 6.81 -7.04
CA GLN A 79 -1.31 6.91 -8.37
C GLN A 79 -2.73 6.36 -8.40
N LEU A 80 -3.05 5.39 -7.54
CA LEU A 80 -4.38 4.77 -7.46
C LEU A 80 -5.29 5.45 -6.43
N ARG A 81 -4.76 6.32 -5.56
CA ARG A 81 -5.57 6.98 -4.51
C ARG A 81 -6.69 7.84 -5.08
N HIS A 82 -6.42 8.61 -6.14
CA HIS A 82 -7.44 9.45 -6.76
C HIS A 82 -8.55 8.62 -7.41
N GLU A 83 -8.18 7.51 -8.04
CA GLU A 83 -9.15 6.59 -8.62
C GLU A 83 -10.01 5.95 -7.53
N MET A 84 -9.38 5.48 -6.44
CA MET A 84 -10.09 4.95 -5.28
C MET A 84 -11.06 5.93 -4.67
N LEU A 85 -10.62 7.16 -4.42
CA LEU A 85 -11.48 8.21 -3.87
C LEU A 85 -12.67 8.50 -4.80
N ARG A 86 -12.44 8.53 -6.12
CA ARG A 86 -13.52 8.72 -7.10
C ARG A 86 -14.52 7.57 -7.06
N MET A 87 -14.05 6.33 -6.96
CA MET A 87 -14.95 5.17 -6.85
C MET A 87 -15.77 5.25 -5.57
N LEU A 88 -15.14 5.55 -4.42
CA LEU A 88 -15.84 5.67 -3.14
C LEU A 88 -16.93 6.76 -3.20
N HIS A 89 -16.63 7.93 -3.74
CA HIS A 89 -17.61 9.02 -3.86
C HIS A 89 -18.77 8.73 -4.82
N ARG A 90 -18.64 7.79 -5.76
CA ARG A 90 -19.74 7.45 -6.69
C ARG A 90 -20.87 6.66 -6.04
N TYR A 91 -20.60 6.02 -4.91
CA TYR A 91 -21.57 5.19 -4.19
C TYR A 91 -22.22 5.93 -2.99
N HIS A 92 -21.99 7.24 -2.87
CA HIS A 92 -22.60 8.12 -1.88
C HIS A 92 -23.44 9.19 -2.58
#